data_AF-X1K8Q5-F1
#
_entry.id   AF-X1K8Q5-F1
#
_cell.length_a   1.000
_cell.length_b   1.000
_cell.length_c   1.000
_cell.angle_alpha   90.00
_cell.angle_beta   90.00
_cell.angle_gamma   90.00
#
_symmetry.space_group_name_H-M   'P 1'
#
loop_
_entity.id
_entity.type
_entity.pdbx_description
1 polymer ?
#
loop_
_entity_poly.entity_id
_entity_poly.type
_entity_poly.pdbx_seq_one_letter_code
_entity_poly.pdbx_strand_id
1 'polypeptide(L)' 'MTPPPDAPVAAHDGYRRVLGPDVPLGTLDRFALYDAVRAPETGLVIATGDQRSHANLLLEVGFVAAS' A
#
# COMPACT_ATOMS: atom_id res chain seq x y z
N MET A 1 -17.08 4.76 10.50
CA MET A 1 -16.30 5.88 11.06
C MET A 1 -15.05 6.04 10.20
N THR A 2 -14.82 7.23 9.67
CA THR A 2 -13.55 7.56 8.99
C THR A 2 -12.53 7.90 10.08
N PRO A 3 -11.38 7.22 10.16
CA PRO A 3 -10.32 7.63 11.09
C PRO A 3 -9.87 9.06 10.78
N PRO A 4 -9.32 9.80 11.77
CA PRO A 4 -8.58 11.02 11.49
C PRO A 4 -7.56 10.80 10.36
N PRO A 5 -7.32 11.79 9.48
CA PRO A 5 -6.41 11.63 8.33
C PRO A 5 -5.03 11.08 8.70
N ASP A 6 -4.53 11.41 9.89
CA ASP A 6 -3.19 11.03 10.38
C ASP A 6 -3.22 9.93 11.45
N ALA A 7 -4.36 9.26 11.65
CA ALA A 7 -4.43 8.17 12.62
C ALA A 7 -3.54 6.99 12.17
N PRO A 8 -2.67 6.47 13.06
CA PRO A 8 -1.76 5.39 12.69
C PRO A 8 -2.54 4.13 12.31
N VAL A 9 -2.23 3.59 11.13
CA VAL A 9 -2.76 2.31 10.66
C VAL A 9 -1.78 1.21 11.02
N ALA A 10 -2.17 0.33 11.95
CA ALA A 10 -1.27 -0.70 12.50
C ALA A 10 -0.65 -1.62 11.43
N ALA A 11 -1.31 -1.82 10.29
CA ALA A 11 -0.77 -2.62 9.18
C ALA A 11 0.46 -1.98 8.53
N HIS A 12 0.54 -0.64 8.48
CA HIS A 12 1.59 0.09 7.76
C HIS A 12 2.98 -0.11 8.37
N ASP A 13 3.08 -0.19 9.70
CA ASP A 13 4.35 -0.47 10.38
C ASP A 13 4.87 -1.88 10.07
N GLY A 14 3.94 -2.83 9.89
CA GLY A 14 4.26 -4.16 9.39
C GLY A 14 4.88 -4.10 7.99
N TYR A 15 4.26 -3.35 7.07
CA TYR A 15 4.76 -3.20 5.70
C TYR A 15 6.14 -2.54 5.66
N ARG A 16 6.35 -1.43 6.38
CA ARG A 16 7.66 -0.74 6.46
C ARG A 16 8.78 -1.68 6.90
N ARG A 17 8.52 -2.47 7.94
CA ARG A 17 9.50 -3.43 8.47
C ARG A 17 9.83 -4.55 7.48
N VAL A 18 8.84 -5.04 6.73
CA VAL A 18 9.05 -6.14 5.76
C VAL A 18 9.73 -5.64 4.49
N LEU A 19 9.31 -4.48 3.97
CA LEU A 19 9.88 -3.89 2.75
C LEU A 19 11.29 -3.35 2.96
N GLY A 20 11.61 -2.89 4.17
CA GLY A 20 12.93 -2.32 4.48
C GLY A 20 13.08 -0.85 4.04
N PRO A 21 14.22 -0.22 4.38
CA PRO A 21 14.44 1.21 4.15
C PRO A 21 14.67 1.56 2.68
N ASP A 22 15.07 0.59 1.85
CA ASP A 22 15.42 0.82 0.45
C ASP A 22 14.19 0.89 -0.47
N VAL A 23 13.00 0.55 0.05
CA VAL A 23 11.74 0.60 -0.69
C VAL A 23 10.95 1.84 -0.27
N PRO A 24 10.76 2.82 -1.16
CA PRO A 24 9.93 3.98 -0.87
C PRO A 24 8.50 3.56 -0.55
N LEU A 25 7.97 4.05 0.57
CA LEU A 25 6.58 3.79 0.98
C LEU A 25 5.86 5.11 1.27
N GLY A 26 4.88 5.43 0.43
CA GLY A 26 3.95 6.54 0.63
C GLY A 26 2.57 6.09 1.10
N THR A 27 1.65 7.04 1.23
CA THR A 27 0.25 6.80 1.56
C THR A 27 -0.65 7.47 0.53
N LEU A 28 -1.71 6.76 0.12
CA LEU A 28 -2.80 7.31 -0.68
C LEU A 28 -4.06 7.38 0.19
N ASP A 29 -4.91 8.37 -0.08
CA ASP A 29 -6.26 8.33 0.46
C ASP A 29 -7.05 7.15 -0.14
N ARG A 30 -8.20 6.86 0.48
CA ARG A 30 -9.01 5.70 0.13
C ARG A 30 -9.46 5.70 -1.34
N PHE A 31 -9.89 6.84 -1.88
CA PHE A 31 -10.43 6.90 -3.23
C PHE A 31 -9.31 6.88 -4.26
N ALA A 32 -8.22 7.61 -4.01
CA ALA A 32 -7.02 7.57 -4.83
C ALA A 32 -6.43 6.15 -4.94
N LEU A 33 -6.42 5.39 -3.83
CA LEU A 33 -6.00 3.98 -3.87
C LEU A 33 -6.90 3.13 -4.77
N TYR A 34 -8.22 3.30 -4.71
CA TYR A 34 -9.14 2.54 -5.54
C TYR A 34 -9.03 2.90 -7.02
N ASP A 35 -8.83 4.16 -7.34
CA ASP A 35 -8.59 4.61 -8.71
C ASP A 35 -7.30 4.00 -9.26
N ALA A 36 -6.21 4.02 -8.48
CA ALA A 36 -4.94 3.40 -8.85
C ALA A 36 -5.05 1.88 -9.06
N VAL A 37 -5.76 1.16 -8.18
CA VAL A 37 -6.00 -0.29 -8.31
C VAL A 37 -6.80 -0.65 -9.57
N ARG A 38 -7.63 0.27 -10.08
CA ARG A 38 -8.43 0.08 -11.31
C ARG A 38 -7.73 0.57 -12.58
N ALA A 39 -6.57 1.21 -12.44
CA ALA A 39 -5.83 1.76 -13.55
C ALA A 39 -5.25 0.63 -14.44
N PRO A 40 -5.07 0.86 -15.75
CA PRO A 40 -4.50 -0.13 -16.68
C PRO A 40 -3.12 -0.67 -16.27
N GLU A 41 -2.38 0.07 -15.46
CA GLU A 41 -1.06 -0.27 -14.95
C GLU A 41 -1.10 -1.36 -13.85
N THR A 42 -2.26 -1.58 -13.21
CA THR A 42 -2.43 -2.63 -12.21
C THR A 42 -2.68 -3.97 -12.88
N GLY A 43 -1.64 -4.81 -12.96
CA GLY A 43 -1.71 -6.13 -13.60
C GLY A 43 -2.26 -7.27 -12.73
N LEU A 44 -2.22 -7.14 -11.39
CA LEU A 44 -2.66 -8.18 -10.46
C LEU A 44 -3.26 -7.56 -9.19
N VAL A 45 -4.40 -8.10 -8.76
CA VAL A 45 -5.02 -7.77 -7.47
C VAL A 45 -5.18 -9.06 -6.67
N ILE A 46 -4.66 -9.07 -5.44
CA ILE A 46 -4.81 -10.18 -4.49
C ILE A 46 -5.79 -9.76 -3.40
N ALA A 47 -7.00 -10.32 -3.42
CA ALA A 47 -7.97 -10.15 -2.35
C ALA A 47 -7.68 -11.14 -1.22
N THR A 48 -7.26 -10.63 -0.06
CA THR A 48 -6.97 -11.44 1.13
C THR A 48 -8.17 -11.47 2.08
N GLY A 49 -8.14 -12.37 3.07
CA GLY A 49 -9.09 -12.39 4.18
C GLY A 49 -8.75 -11.43 5.34
N ASP A 50 -7.80 -10.50 5.16
CA ASP A 50 -7.35 -9.60 6.22
C ASP A 50 -8.49 -8.68 6.70
N GLN A 51 -8.75 -8.67 8.00
CA GLN A 51 -9.84 -7.90 8.63
C GLN A 51 -9.37 -6.56 9.21
N ARG A 52 -8.06 -6.27 9.15
CA ARG A 52 -7.51 -5.02 9.68
C ARG A 52 -7.91 -3.84 8.78
N SER A 53 -8.28 -2.73 9.42
CA SER A 53 -8.65 -1.51 8.71
C SER A 53 -7.48 -0.96 7.90
N HIS A 54 -7.72 -0.59 6.64
CA HIS A 54 -6.72 0.00 5.72
C HIS A 54 -5.46 -0.87 5.51
N ALA A 55 -5.59 -2.20 5.64
CA ALA A 55 -4.54 -3.18 5.37
C ALA A 55 -4.44 -3.53 3.88
N ASN A 56 -4.37 -2.50 3.03
CA ASN A 56 -4.15 -2.63 1.60
C ASN A 56 -2.82 -1.97 1.22
N LEU A 57 -2.16 -2.53 0.22
CA LEU A 57 -0.91 -2.00 -0.33
C LEU A 57 -0.94 -2.15 -1.84
N LEU A 58 -0.53 -1.09 -2.54
CA LEU A 58 -0.23 -1.12 -3.97
C LEU A 58 1.28 -1.19 -4.13
N LEU A 59 1.76 -2.17 -4.90
CA LEU A 59 3.19 -2.36 -5.18
C LEU A 59 3.46 -2.03 -6.63
N GLU A 60 4.40 -1.12 -6.86
CA GLU A 60 4.92 -0.82 -8.18
C GLU A 60 6.16 -1.67 -8.44
N VAL A 61 6.14 -2.43 -9.53
CA VAL A 61 7.29 -3.26 -9.93
C VAL A 61 8.18 -2.44 -10.85
N GLY A 62 9.31 -1.99 -10.31
CA GLY A 62 10.35 -1.29 -11.06
C GLY A 62 11.65 -2.08 -11.13
N PHE A 63 12.52 -1.70 -12.07
CA PHE A 63 13.90 -2.18 -12.08
C PHE A 63 14.75 -1.31 -11.15
N VAL A 64 15.47 -1.95 -10.23
CA VAL A 64 16.51 -1.30 -9.43
C VAL A 64 17.86 -1.78 -9.97
N ALA A 65 18.66 -0.85 -10.49
CA ALA A 65 20.02 -1.18 -10.94
C ALA A 65 20.85 -1.62 -9.74
N ALA A 66 21.52 -2.77 -9.86
CA ALA A 66 22.47 -3.21 -8.84
C ALA A 66 23.59 -2.16 -8.71
N SER A 67 23.87 -1.75 -7.47
CA SER A 67 25.00 -0.88 -7.13
C SER A 67 26.27 -1.69 -6.91
#